data_AF-A0A369JNX1-F1
#
_entry.id   AF-A0A369JNX1-F1
#
_cell.length_a   1.000
_cell.length_b   1.000
_cell.length_c   1.000
_cell.angle_alpha   90.00
_cell.angle_beta   90.00
_cell.angle_gamma   90.00
#
_symmetry.space_group_name_H-M   'P 1'
#
loop_
_entity.id
_entity.type
_entity.pdbx_description
1 polymer ?
#
loop_
_entity_poly.entity_id
_entity_poly.type
_entity_poly.pdbx_seq_one_letter_code
_entity_poly.pdbx_strand_id
1 'polypeptide(L)'
;MSRSNGRPEPEVIMNFADGFSYSKGKMDEAFRAGGILEKSPTKTPKDPAVTALKREDVDLIVHEFEIPRAHAEKALVENGGDVEKTLVALVIP
;
A
#
# COMPACT_ATOMS: atom_id res chain seq x y z
N MET A 1 9.09 -10.57 -28.16
CA MET A 1 8.78 -9.13 -28.05
C MET A 1 8.07 -8.71 -29.33
N SER A 2 6.76 -8.51 -29.29
CA SER A 2 5.99 -8.06 -30.46
C SER A 2 6.40 -6.63 -30.82
N ARG A 3 6.75 -6.40 -32.09
CA ARG A 3 7.06 -5.09 -32.66
C ARG A 3 5.75 -4.41 -33.06
N SER A 4 5.15 -3.62 -32.18
CA SER A 4 3.99 -2.79 -32.53
C SER A 4 4.45 -1.37 -32.86
N ASN A 5 4.09 -0.88 -34.06
CA ASN A 5 4.40 0.48 -34.54
C ASN A 5 3.50 1.55 -33.90
N GLY A 6 3.26 1.49 -32.60
CA GLY A 6 2.34 2.39 -31.89
C GLY A 6 0.86 2.19 -32.23
N ARG A 7 0.51 1.19 -33.05
CA ARG A 7 -0.87 0.79 -33.29
C ARG A 7 -1.36 -0.02 -32.07
N PRO A 8 -2.48 0.35 -31.43
CA PRO A 8 -3.07 -0.48 -30.39
C PRO A 8 -3.38 -1.86 -30.96
N GLU A 9 -3.15 -2.90 -30.16
CA GLU A 9 -3.42 -4.29 -30.55
C GLU A 9 -4.90 -4.41 -31.00
N PRO A 10 -5.20 -5.13 -32.10
CA PRO A 10 -6.55 -5.26 -32.59
C PRO A 10 -7.45 -5.90 -31.52
N GLU A 11 -8.48 -5.18 -31.09
CA GLU A 11 -9.43 -5.67 -30.11
C GLU A 11 -10.38 -6.70 -30.73
N VAL A 12 -10.54 -7.83 -30.05
CA VAL A 12 -11.50 -8.88 -30.44
C VAL A 12 -12.74 -8.71 -29.59
N ILE A 13 -13.85 -8.33 -30.24
CA ILE A 13 -15.18 -8.23 -29.63
C ILE A 13 -16.09 -9.27 -30.29
N MET A 14 -16.62 -10.20 -29.49
CA MET A 14 -17.57 -11.22 -29.92
C MET A 14 -18.89 -11.01 -29.21
N ASN A 15 -19.98 -10.87 -29.96
CA ASN A 15 -21.33 -10.70 -29.43
C ASN A 15 -22.03 -12.05 -29.39
N PHE A 16 -22.75 -12.32 -28.30
CA PHE A 16 -23.51 -13.54 -28.10
C PHE A 16 -25.02 -13.28 -28.27
N ALA A 17 -25.77 -14.33 -28.61
CA ALA A 17 -27.21 -14.24 -28.87
C ALA A 17 -28.05 -13.95 -27.61
N ASP A 18 -27.46 -14.14 -26.43
CA ASP A 18 -28.02 -13.81 -25.12
C ASP A 18 -27.86 -12.32 -24.77
N GLY A 19 -27.24 -11.52 -25.64
CA GLY A 19 -26.99 -10.09 -25.45
C GLY A 19 -25.71 -9.76 -24.71
N PHE A 20 -24.92 -10.76 -24.28
CA PHE A 20 -23.59 -10.53 -23.71
C PHE A 20 -22.53 -10.37 -24.80
N SER A 21 -21.35 -9.88 -24.42
CA SER A 21 -20.19 -9.80 -25.33
C SER A 21 -18.89 -10.15 -24.62
N TYR A 22 -18.01 -10.83 -25.35
CA TYR A 22 -16.62 -11.07 -24.96
C TYR A 22 -15.73 -9.99 -25.60
N SER A 23 -14.95 -9.28 -24.78
CA SER A 23 -13.90 -8.36 -25.24
C SER A 23 -12.56 -8.83 -24.71
N LYS A 24 -11.67 -9.25 -25.61
CA LYS A 24 -10.33 -9.73 -25.23
C LYS A 24 -9.52 -8.65 -24.53
N GLY A 25 -9.61 -7.40 -24.98
CA GLY A 25 -8.91 -6.27 -24.36
C GLY A 25 -9.30 -6.07 -22.90
N LYS A 26 -10.60 -6.11 -22.60
CA LYS A 26 -11.11 -6.00 -21.22
C LYS A 26 -10.70 -7.18 -20.35
N MET A 27 -10.67 -8.39 -20.90
CA MET A 27 -10.20 -9.56 -20.17
C MET A 27 -8.70 -9.46 -19.87
N ASP A 28 -7.87 -9.13 -20.87
CA ASP A 28 -6.43 -8.97 -20.65
C ASP A 28 -6.13 -7.86 -19.62
N GLU A 29 -6.86 -6.74 -19.67
CA GLU A 29 -6.75 -5.65 -18.69
C GLU A 29 -7.11 -6.08 -17.28
N ALA A 30 -8.21 -6.83 -17.10
CA ALA A 30 -8.64 -7.34 -15.81
C ALA A 30 -7.62 -8.32 -15.18
N PHE A 31 -6.75 -8.93 -15.99
CA PHE A 31 -5.73 -9.89 -15.54
C PHE A 31 -4.30 -9.30 -15.50
N ARG A 32 -4.12 -8.01 -15.83
CA ARG A 32 -2.84 -7.34 -15.60
C ARG A 32 -2.54 -7.20 -14.10
N ALA A 33 -1.28 -6.92 -13.77
CA ALA A 33 -0.90 -6.49 -12.43
C ALA A 33 -1.75 -5.28 -12.01
N GLY A 34 -2.36 -5.35 -10.83
CA GLY A 34 -3.36 -4.42 -10.30
C GLY A 34 -4.81 -4.73 -10.69
N GLY A 35 -5.03 -5.79 -11.48
CA GLY A 35 -6.34 -6.22 -11.97
C GLY A 35 -7.17 -7.00 -10.94
N ILE A 36 -8.27 -7.59 -11.40
CA ILE A 36 -9.32 -8.18 -10.54
C ILE A 36 -8.84 -9.40 -9.72
N LEU A 37 -7.78 -10.06 -10.19
CA LEU A 37 -7.18 -11.23 -9.53
C LEU A 37 -6.09 -10.87 -8.52
N GLU A 38 -5.49 -9.69 -8.66
CA GLU A 38 -4.58 -9.21 -7.64
C GLU A 38 -5.45 -8.63 -6.50
N LYS A 39 -5.39 -9.26 -5.32
CA LYS A 39 -5.99 -8.67 -4.13
C LYS A 39 -5.42 -7.25 -4.02
N SER A 40 -6.30 -6.26 -4.15
CA SER A 40 -5.99 -4.87 -3.80
C SER A 40 -5.14 -4.88 -2.53
N PRO A 41 -4.01 -4.16 -2.46
CA PRO A 41 -3.14 -4.20 -1.29
C PRO A 41 -4.04 -3.93 -0.09
N THR A 42 -4.29 -4.97 0.70
CA THR A 42 -5.10 -4.88 1.91
C THR A 42 -4.40 -3.81 2.70
N LYS A 43 -5.00 -2.61 2.76
CA LYS A 43 -4.46 -1.53 3.58
C LYS A 43 -4.27 -2.18 4.93
N THR A 44 -3.01 -2.36 5.34
CA THR A 44 -2.70 -2.92 6.64
C THR A 44 -3.52 -2.10 7.62
N PRO A 45 -4.43 -2.73 8.40
CA PRO A 45 -5.24 -1.99 9.34
C PRO A 45 -4.26 -1.21 10.22
N LYS A 46 -4.36 0.12 10.19
CA LYS A 46 -3.57 0.96 11.11
C LYS A 46 -3.93 0.48 12.50
N ASP A 47 -2.92 -0.01 13.21
CA ASP A 47 -3.09 -0.48 14.57
C ASP A 47 -3.76 0.65 15.38
N PRO A 48 -4.91 0.40 16.05
CA PRO A 48 -5.60 1.43 16.81
C PRO A 48 -4.68 2.11 17.85
N ALA A 49 -3.64 1.40 18.32
CA ALA A 49 -2.63 1.97 19.20
C ALA A 49 -1.85 3.14 18.56
N VAL A 50 -1.60 3.09 17.25
CA VAL A 50 -0.93 4.19 16.50
C VAL A 50 -1.83 5.43 16.42
N THR A 51 -3.15 5.24 16.41
CA THR A 51 -4.12 6.36 16.34
C THR A 51 -4.26 7.08 17.69
N ALA A 52 -3.90 6.42 18.79
CA ALA A 52 -3.87 7.00 20.12
C ALA A 52 -2.58 7.79 20.42
N LEU A 53 -1.54 7.67 19.58
CA LEU A 53 -0.29 8.39 19.75
C LEU A 53 -0.47 9.88 19.42
N LYS A 54 0.18 10.74 20.21
CA LYS A 54 0.28 12.16 19.90
C LYS A 54 1.18 12.35 18.69
N ARG A 55 0.76 13.23 17.79
CA ARG A 55 1.50 13.50 16.55
C ARG A 55 2.84 14.16 16.85
N GLU A 56 2.87 15.03 17.86
CA GLU A 56 4.05 15.80 18.27
C GLU A 56 5.17 14.86 18.73
N ASP A 57 4.83 13.81 19.49
CA ASP A 57 5.76 12.81 20.01
C ASP A 57 6.39 12.00 18.88
N VAL A 58 5.58 11.61 17.88
CA VAL A 58 6.07 10.91 16.68
C VAL A 58 6.97 11.83 15.85
N ASP A 59 6.57 13.07 15.64
CA ASP A 59 7.32 14.04 14.82
C ASP A 59 8.67 14.38 15.47
N LEU A 60 8.73 14.48 16.81
CA LEU A 60 9.97 14.63 17.58
C LEU A 60 10.94 13.48 17.31
N ILE A 61 10.49 12.23 17.46
CA ILE A 61 11.36 11.06 17.28
C ILE A 61 11.84 10.93 15.84
N VAL A 62 10.97 11.20 14.87
CA VAL A 62 11.34 11.20 13.44
C VAL A 62 12.42 12.24 13.14
N HIS A 63 12.32 13.44 13.74
CA HIS A 63 13.29 14.50 13.53
C HIS A 63 14.63 14.18 14.21
N GLU A 64 14.62 13.77 15.48
CA GLU A 64 15.84 13.60 16.26
C GLU A 64 16.64 12.33 15.91
N PHE A 65 15.96 11.25 15.53
CA PHE A 65 16.60 9.97 15.21
C PHE A 65 16.68 9.70 13.70
N GLU A 66 16.11 10.59 12.88
CA GLU A 66 16.02 10.45 11.42
C GLU A 66 15.45 9.10 10.96
N ILE A 67 14.58 8.49 11.76
CA ILE A 67 13.95 7.21 11.45
C ILE A 67 12.64 7.38 10.68
N PRO A 68 12.25 6.41 9.84
CA PRO A 68 10.95 6.46 9.18
C PRO A 68 9.80 6.56 10.18
N ARG A 69 8.76 7.33 9.83
CA ARG A 69 7.58 7.53 10.70
C ARG A 69 6.97 6.22 11.21
N ALA A 70 6.87 5.21 10.35
CA ALA A 70 6.35 3.89 10.72
C ALA A 70 7.20 3.22 11.82
N HIS A 71 8.50 3.47 11.86
CA HIS A 71 9.39 2.96 12.89
C HIS A 71 9.21 3.72 14.22
N ALA A 72 9.10 5.05 14.16
CA ALA A 72 8.83 5.89 15.33
C ALA A 72 7.47 5.55 15.98
N GLU A 73 6.42 5.40 15.17
CA GLU A 73 5.09 4.98 15.63
C GLU A 73 5.16 3.61 16.31
N LYS A 74 5.88 2.65 15.73
CA LYS A 74 6.06 1.32 16.31
C LYS A 74 6.79 1.37 17.65
N ALA A 75 7.90 2.11 17.73
CA ALA A 75 8.68 2.24 18.96
C ALA A 75 7.88 2.89 20.10
N LEU A 76 7.05 3.90 19.76
CA LEU A 76 6.14 4.51 20.72
C LEU A 76 5.04 3.55 21.18
N VAL A 77 4.43 2.77 20.29
CA VAL A 77 3.42 1.77 20.66
C VAL A 77 4.01 0.71 21.61
N GLU A 78 5.21 0.21 21.31
CA GLU A 78 5.90 -0.79 22.15
C GLU A 78 6.20 -0.28 23.57
N ASN A 79 6.42 1.03 23.70
CA ASN A 79 6.68 1.69 24.98
C ASN A 79 5.42 2.30 25.62
N GLY A 80 4.23 2.02 25.08
CA GLY A 80 2.95 2.48 25.65
C GLY A 80 2.67 3.97 25.46
N GLY A 81 3.31 4.61 24.47
CA GLY A 81 3.19 6.04 24.19
C GLY A 81 4.04 6.93 25.09
N ASP A 82 4.96 6.36 25.86
CA ASP A 82 5.89 7.12 26.72
C ASP A 82 7.14 7.53 25.93
N VAL A 83 7.30 8.84 25.71
CA VAL A 83 8.42 9.41 24.94
C VAL A 83 9.75 9.17 25.63
N GLU A 84 9.86 9.42 26.93
CA GLU A 84 11.13 9.31 27.65
C GLU A 84 11.63 7.86 27.63
N LYS A 85 10.72 6.92 27.88
CA LYS A 85 11.01 5.49 27.79
C LYS A 85 11.42 5.07 26.38
N THR A 86 10.74 5.60 25.36
CA THR A 86 11.05 5.30 23.95
C THR A 86 12.43 5.83 23.56
N LEU A 87 12.78 7.05 23.97
CA LEU A 87 14.08 7.65 23.71
C LEU A 87 15.21 6.84 24.34
N VAL A 88 15.03 6.40 25.58
CA VAL A 88 16.01 5.53 26.26
C VAL A 88 16.13 4.19 25.53
N ALA A 89 15.02 3.57 25.13
CA ALA A 89 15.02 2.31 24.41
C ALA A 89 15.72 2.39 23.03
N LEU A 90 15.66 3.54 22.34
CA LEU A 90 16.31 3.74 21.04
C LEU A 90 17.83 3.94 21.13
N VAL A 91 18.35 4.33 22.29
CA VAL A 91 19.79 4.61 22.50
C VAL A 91 20.52 3.43 23.15
N ILE A 92 19.80 2.57 23.88
CA ILE A 92 20.38 1.38 24.50
C ILE A 92 20.56 0.28 23.44
N PRO A 93 21.78 -0.29 23.30
CA PRO A 93 22.08 -1.34 22.34
C PRO A 93 21.46 -2.71 22.68
#